data_AF-A0A239DP50-F1
#
_entry.id   AF-A0A239DP50-F1
#
_cell.length_a   1.000
_cell.length_b   1.000
_cell.length_c   1.000
_cell.angle_alpha   90.00
_cell.angle_beta   90.00
_cell.angle_gamma   90.00
#
_symmetry.space_group_name_H-M   'P 1'
#
loop_
_entity.id
_entity.type
_entity.pdbx_description
1 polymer ?
#
loop_
_entity_poly.entity_id
_entity_poly.type
_entity_poly.pdbx_seq_one_letter_code
_entity_poly.pdbx_strand_id
1 'polypeptide(L)'
;MPGDQNKSHLDDCPAENGALRVLPGTHTAGKLNASQVDAYVDKVEPVTCAAGPGDALVMRPLLVHASSASALAKHRRVLHFDYAAASLPDGMDWAERR
;
A
#
# COMPACT_ATOMS: atom_id res chain seq x y z
N MET A 1 7.91 -13.44 7.11
CA MET A 1 7.67 -13.49 5.64
C MET A 1 6.75 -12.32 5.30
N PRO A 2 7.08 -11.46 4.33
CA PRO A 2 6.18 -10.38 3.95
C PRO A 2 4.95 -10.99 3.28
N GLY A 3 3.77 -10.59 3.74
CA GLY A 3 2.52 -10.85 3.04
C GLY A 3 2.43 -10.13 1.70
N ASP A 4 1.24 -10.10 1.11
CA ASP A 4 0.91 -9.20 0.00
C ASP A 4 -0.28 -8.32 0.44
N GLN A 5 -0.30 -7.06 0.00
CA GLN A 5 -1.41 -6.15 0.21
C GLN A 5 -2.12 -5.90 -1.11
N ASN A 6 -3.45 -5.97 -1.10
CA ASN A 6 -4.30 -5.63 -2.24
C ASN A 6 -5.27 -4.52 -1.86
N LYS A 7 -5.32 -3.46 -2.66
CA LYS A 7 -6.24 -2.34 -2.53
C LYS A 7 -7.15 -2.28 -3.75
N SER A 8 -8.41 -2.63 -3.57
CA SER A 8 -9.44 -2.50 -4.60
C SER A 8 -10.16 -1.16 -4.47
N HIS A 9 -10.17 -0.37 -5.54
CA HIS A 9 -10.73 0.99 -5.54
C HIS A 9 -12.21 0.94 -5.92
N LEU A 10 -13.07 1.63 -5.15
CA LEU A 10 -14.51 1.73 -5.45
C LEU A 10 -14.88 3.06 -6.11
N ASP A 11 -13.96 4.03 -6.09
CA ASP A 11 -14.11 5.36 -6.66
C ASP A 11 -12.85 5.71 -7.47
N ASP A 12 -12.96 6.71 -8.35
CA ASP A 12 -11.81 7.30 -9.04
C ASP A 12 -10.79 7.85 -8.02
N CYS A 13 -9.54 7.44 -8.18
CA CYS A 13 -8.42 7.86 -7.36
C CYS A 13 -7.27 8.37 -8.24
N PRO A 14 -7.42 9.54 -8.90
CA PRO A 14 -6.32 10.21 -9.57
C PRO A 14 -5.35 10.83 -8.56
N ALA A 15 -4.23 11.38 -9.06
CA ALA A 15 -3.19 11.99 -8.25
C ALA A 15 -3.72 13.04 -7.26
N GLU A 16 -4.68 13.85 -7.72
CA GLU A 16 -5.31 14.94 -6.99
C GLU A 16 -6.31 14.46 -5.94
N ASN A 17 -6.81 13.23 -6.05
CA ASN A 17 -7.70 12.59 -5.08
C ASN A 17 -6.96 11.58 -4.19
N GLY A 18 -5.68 11.83 -3.94
CA GLY A 18 -4.87 11.08 -2.97
C GLY A 18 -4.33 9.74 -3.46
N ALA A 19 -4.17 9.53 -4.78
CA ALA A 19 -3.54 8.32 -5.32
C ALA A 19 -2.26 7.93 -4.56
N LEU A 20 -2.06 6.62 -4.42
CA LEU A 20 -0.91 6.14 -3.66
C LEU A 20 0.37 6.48 -4.42
N ARG A 21 1.38 6.99 -3.70
CA ARG A 21 2.74 7.17 -4.20
C ARG A 21 3.63 6.11 -3.58
N VAL A 22 4.47 5.49 -4.39
CA VAL A 22 5.37 4.42 -3.96
C VAL A 22 6.80 4.75 -4.34
N LEU A 23 7.77 4.26 -3.57
CA LEU A 23 9.18 4.23 -3.97
C LEU A 23 9.50 2.83 -4.50
N PRO A 24 9.64 2.63 -5.82
CA PRO A 24 9.85 1.31 -6.40
C PRO A 24 11.07 0.58 -5.82
N GLY A 25 10.96 -0.74 -5.65
CA GLY A 25 12.07 -1.59 -5.17
C GLY A 25 12.35 -1.56 -3.67
N THR A 26 11.83 -0.59 -2.92
CA THR A 26 12.14 -0.42 -1.47
C THR A 26 11.71 -1.59 -0.58
N HIS A 27 10.71 -2.38 -1.01
CA HIS A 27 10.28 -3.59 -0.29
C HIS A 27 11.39 -4.65 -0.11
N THR A 28 12.46 -4.59 -0.90
CA THR A 28 13.61 -5.50 -0.81
C THR A 28 14.58 -5.14 0.32
N ALA A 29 14.49 -3.92 0.87
CA ALA A 29 15.40 -3.40 1.89
C ALA A 29 15.05 -3.86 3.32
N GLY A 30 13.96 -4.61 3.50
CA GLY A 30 13.50 -5.04 4.81
C GLY A 30 12.79 -3.94 5.59
N LYS A 31 12.83 -4.01 6.93
CA LYS A 31 12.23 -3.00 7.79
C LYS A 31 13.15 -1.79 7.87
N LEU A 32 12.63 -0.62 7.53
CA LEU A 32 13.36 0.64 7.54
C LEU A 32 12.91 1.50 8.72
N ASN A 33 13.85 2.22 9.33
CA ASN A 33 13.55 3.32 10.25
C ASN A 33 13.34 4.64 9.48
N ALA A 34 12.93 5.70 10.18
CA ALA A 34 12.64 7.01 9.57
C ALA A 34 13.81 7.56 8.75
N SER A 35 15.02 7.61 9.31
CA SER A 35 16.21 8.13 8.60
C SER A 35 16.56 7.33 7.35
N GLN A 36 16.30 6.01 7.35
CA GLN A 36 16.50 5.17 6.18
C GLN A 36 15.44 5.43 5.11
N VAL A 37 14.19 5.67 5.51
CA VAL A 37 13.12 6.09 4.59
C VAL A 37 13.46 7.42 3.94
N ASP A 38 13.90 8.41 4.71
CA ASP A 38 14.32 9.73 4.19
C ASP A 38 15.42 9.59 3.13
N ALA A 39 16.41 8.72 3.39
CA ALA A 39 17.47 8.45 2.42
C ALA A 39 16.99 7.80 1.11
N TYR A 40 15.85 7.09 1.12
CA TYR A 40 15.22 6.58 -0.10
C TYR A 40 14.40 7.65 -0.81
N VAL A 41 13.72 8.52 -0.07
CA VAL A 41 12.97 9.66 -0.64
C VAL A 41 13.88 10.55 -1.48
N ASP A 42 15.13 10.76 -1.05
CA ASP A 42 16.11 11.57 -1.78
C ASP A 42 16.70 10.89 -3.03
N LYS A 43 16.59 9.56 -3.14
CA LYS A 43 17.31 8.76 -4.16
C LYS A 43 16.40 8.09 -5.18
N VAL A 44 15.15 7.86 -4.84
CA VAL A 44 14.21 7.08 -5.64
C VAL A 44 13.06 7.98 -6.06
N GLU A 45 12.87 8.13 -7.38
CA GLU A 45 11.74 8.88 -7.90
C GLU A 45 10.42 8.19 -7.51
N PRO A 46 9.50 8.88 -6.83
CA PRO A 46 8.23 8.30 -6.46
C PRO A 46 7.31 8.10 -7.67
N VAL A 47 6.64 6.96 -7.73
CA VAL A 47 5.64 6.65 -8.76
C VAL A 47 4.24 6.81 -8.18
N THR A 48 3.39 7.59 -8.86
CA THR A 48 1.97 7.73 -8.52
C THR A 48 1.15 6.62 -9.17
N CYS A 49 0.44 5.85 -8.35
CA CYS A 49 -0.46 4.79 -8.76
C CYS A 49 -1.90 5.33 -8.78
N ALA A 50 -2.26 6.05 -9.83
CA ALA A 50 -3.65 6.42 -10.09
C ALA A 50 -4.47 5.17 -10.43
N ALA A 51 -5.72 5.14 -9.98
CA ALA A 51 -6.60 3.98 -10.13
C ALA A 51 -8.05 4.43 -10.38
N GLY A 52 -8.77 3.69 -11.23
CA GLY A 52 -10.21 3.82 -11.42
C GLY A 52 -11.02 2.85 -10.55
N PRO A 53 -12.36 2.99 -10.53
CA PRO A 53 -13.23 2.02 -9.89
C PRO A 53 -13.02 0.61 -10.46
N GLY A 54 -12.82 -0.36 -9.57
CA GLY A 54 -12.51 -1.75 -9.91
C GLY A 54 -11.01 -2.06 -9.98
N ASP A 55 -10.14 -1.05 -10.13
CA ASP A 55 -8.70 -1.29 -10.20
C ASP A 55 -8.15 -1.78 -8.86
N ALA A 56 -7.23 -2.74 -8.95
CA ALA A 56 -6.54 -3.33 -7.82
C ALA A 56 -5.06 -2.92 -7.82
N LEU A 57 -4.59 -2.37 -6.70
CA LEU A 57 -3.16 -2.19 -6.45
C LEU A 57 -2.66 -3.34 -5.58
N VAL A 58 -1.78 -4.17 -6.14
CA VAL A 58 -1.12 -5.28 -5.43
C VAL A 58 0.33 -4.89 -5.13
N MET A 59 0.73 -4.95 -3.86
CA MET A 59 2.08 -4.56 -3.44
C MET A 59 2.59 -5.39 -2.26
N ARG A 60 3.92 -5.42 -2.10
CA ARG A 60 4.58 -5.98 -0.91
C ARG A 60 4.43 -5.02 0.28
N PRO A 61 4.10 -5.48 1.50
CA PRO A 61 3.85 -4.63 2.67
C PRO A 61 5.00 -3.69 3.06
N LEU A 62 6.25 -4.09 2.78
CA LEU A 62 7.43 -3.29 3.09
C LEU A 62 7.77 -2.24 2.02
N LEU A 63 6.96 -2.13 0.96
CA LEU A 63 7.12 -1.07 -0.03
C LEU A 63 6.86 0.28 0.65
N VAL A 64 7.83 1.19 0.60
CA VAL A 64 7.63 2.56 1.09
C VAL A 64 6.57 3.23 0.23
N HIS A 65 5.52 3.70 0.89
CA HIS A 65 4.39 4.33 0.23
C HIS A 65 3.78 5.42 1.09
N ALA A 66 3.14 6.38 0.44
CA ALA A 66 2.36 7.43 1.08
C ALA A 66 1.17 7.79 0.19
N SER A 67 0.06 8.22 0.78
CA SER A 67 -1.01 8.87 0.02
C SER A 67 -0.96 10.37 0.28
N SER A 68 -1.06 11.16 -0.78
CA SER A 68 -1.25 12.61 -0.64
C SER A 68 -2.62 12.91 -0.02
N ALA A 69 -2.71 14.02 0.70
CA ALA A 69 -4.01 14.57 1.07
C ALA A 69 -4.83 14.83 -0.20
N SER A 70 -6.14 14.52 -0.17
CA SER A 70 -7.00 14.83 -1.31
C SER A 70 -7.15 16.34 -1.44
N ALA A 71 -6.97 16.84 -2.66
CA ALA A 71 -7.28 18.22 -3.04
C ALA A 71 -8.73 18.36 -3.54
N LEU A 72 -9.45 17.24 -3.68
CA LEU A 72 -10.82 17.19 -4.20
C LEU A 72 -11.82 16.85 -3.07
N ALA A 73 -12.96 17.53 -3.06
CA ALA A 73 -14.09 17.18 -2.21
C ALA A 73 -14.88 15.98 -2.78
N LYS A 74 -14.17 14.89 -3.12
CA LYS A 74 -14.73 13.65 -3.69
C LYS A 74 -14.44 12.47 -2.78
N HIS A 75 -15.31 11.47 -2.83
CA HIS A 75 -15.08 10.22 -2.12
C HIS A 75 -13.90 9.45 -2.70
N ARG A 76 -13.22 8.70 -1.83
CA ARG A 76 -12.17 7.76 -2.18
C ARG A 76 -12.28 6.54 -1.25
N ARG A 77 -13.11 5.59 -1.64
CA ARG A 77 -13.33 4.35 -0.90
C ARG A 77 -12.44 3.25 -1.47
N VAL A 78 -11.75 2.54 -0.59
CA VAL A 78 -10.82 1.47 -0.94
C VAL A 78 -11.08 0.30 0.00
N LEU A 79 -11.21 -0.90 -0.56
CA LEU A 79 -11.18 -2.14 0.21
C LEU A 79 -9.74 -2.64 0.30
N HIS A 80 -9.26 -2.82 1.52
CA HIS A 80 -7.90 -3.28 1.78
C HIS A 80 -7.92 -4.74 2.23
N PHE A 81 -7.13 -5.57 1.56
CA PHE A 81 -6.95 -6.98 1.87
C PHE A 81 -5.47 -7.25 2.12
N ASP A 82 -5.17 -7.81 3.28
CA ASP A 82 -3.83 -8.26 3.65
C ASP A 82 -3.79 -9.79 3.59
N TYR A 83 -2.82 -10.34 2.86
CA TYR A 83 -2.62 -11.77 2.72
C TYR A 83 -1.34 -12.18 3.45
N ALA A 84 -1.39 -13.26 4.22
CA ALA A 84 -0.21 -13.85 4.80
C ALA A 84 -0.27 -15.38 4.70
N ALA A 85 0.84 -16.00 4.27
CA ALA A 85 0.96 -17.46 4.21
C ALA A 85 1.29 -18.08 5.58
N ALA A 86 1.44 -17.27 6.63
CA ALA A 86 1.79 -17.71 7.98
C ALA A 86 0.54 -17.93 8.83
N SER A 87 0.68 -18.75 9.88
CA SER A 87 -0.28 -18.76 10.97
C SER A 87 -0.35 -17.36 11.59
N LEU A 88 -1.56 -16.92 11.93
CA LEU A 88 -1.72 -15.65 12.61
C LEU A 88 -1.12 -15.76 14.03
N PRO A 89 -0.47 -14.70 14.54
CA PRO A 89 0.14 -14.71 15.86
C PRO A 89 -0.93 -14.74 16.97
N ASP A 90 -0.49 -14.99 18.20
CA ASP A 90 -1.27 -14.77 19.44
C ASP A 90 -2.60 -15.52 19.52
N GLY A 91 -2.65 -16.75 18.98
CA GLY A 91 -3.83 -17.61 19.04
C GLY A 91 -4.99 -17.16 18.14
N MET A 92 -4.72 -16.26 17.19
CA MET A 92 -5.66 -15.97 16.11
C MET A 92 -5.65 -17.10 15.08
N ASP A 93 -6.84 -17.42 14.57
CA ASP A 93 -7.03 -18.38 13.48
C ASP A 93 -7.62 -17.70 12.26
N TRP A 94 -7.17 -18.16 11.10
CA TRP A 94 -7.80 -17.81 9.83
C TRP A 94 -9.26 -18.29 9.83
N ALA A 95 -10.19 -17.45 9.38
CA ALA A 95 -11.62 -17.78 9.34
C ALA A 95 -11.92 -19.03 8.50
N GLU A 96 -11.11 -19.31 7.49
CA GLU A 96 -11.18 -20.50 6.63
C GLU A 96 -10.74 -21.82 7.32
N ARG A 97 -10.17 -21.75 8.52
CA ARG A 97 -9.77 -22.93 9.34
C ARG A 97 -10.80 -23.27 10.42
N ARG A 98 -11.93 -22.56 10.45
CA ARG A 98 -13.05 -22.84 11.35
C ARG A 98 -14.10 -23.71 10.69
#